data_AF-A0A9D4MBQ2-F1
#
_entry.id   AF-A0A9D4MBQ2-F1
#
_cell.length_a   1.000
_cell.length_b   1.000
_cell.length_c   1.000
_cell.angle_alpha   90.00
_cell.angle_beta   90.00
_cell.angle_gamma   90.00
#
_symmetry.space_group_name_H-M   'P 1'
#
loop_
_entity.id
_entity.type
_entity.pdbx_description
1 polymer ?
#
loop_
_entity_poly.entity_id
_entity_poly.type
_entity_poly.pdbx_seq_one_letter_code
_entity_poly.pdbx_strand_id
1 'polypeptide(L)'
;MKHKSKTKTQRKALLNLFLPVFQPKDLSHREAVKKSVTVGLQVHGEQRTQTFPVEVIEEAIISDLFDLNEYAALELLLAGKEHFI
;
A
#
# COMPACT_ATOMS: atom_id res chain seq x y z
N MET A 1 -2.29 35.92 0.34
CA MET A 1 -2.18 34.66 1.11
C MET A 1 -2.72 33.52 0.27
N LYS A 2 -1.89 32.53 -0.09
CA LYS A 2 -2.25 31.46 -1.04
C LYS A 2 -2.94 30.30 -0.33
N HIS A 3 -4.27 30.28 -0.30
CA HIS A 3 -5.07 29.10 0.05
C HIS A 3 -5.20 28.17 -1.17
N LYS A 4 -4.13 27.48 -1.52
CA LYS A 4 -4.20 26.28 -2.37
C LYS A 4 -3.40 25.20 -1.67
N SER A 5 -3.86 23.95 -1.73
CA SER A 5 -3.07 22.73 -1.46
C SER A 5 -3.34 21.93 -0.18
N LYS A 6 -4.60 21.76 0.24
CA LYS A 6 -4.96 20.57 1.06
C LYS A 6 -5.81 19.56 0.27
N THR A 7 -6.79 20.05 -0.50
CA THR A 7 -7.76 19.21 -1.22
C THR A 7 -7.20 18.43 -2.42
N LYS A 8 -6.23 18.97 -3.17
CA LYS A 8 -5.63 18.26 -4.32
C LYS A 8 -4.69 17.13 -3.91
N THR A 9 -3.89 17.35 -2.87
CA THR A 9 -2.97 16.34 -2.34
C THR A 9 -3.73 15.18 -1.73
N GLN A 10 -4.78 15.46 -0.94
CA GLN A 10 -5.65 14.42 -0.37
C GLN A 10 -6.41 13.66 -1.46
N ARG A 11 -6.96 14.34 -2.47
CA ARG A 11 -7.61 13.65 -3.61
C ARG A 11 -6.63 12.75 -4.37
N LYS A 12 -5.38 13.17 -4.54
CA LYS A 12 -4.35 12.36 -5.21
C LYS A 12 -3.93 11.16 -4.34
N ALA A 13 -3.79 11.35 -3.03
CA ALA A 13 -3.53 10.27 -2.09
C ALA A 13 -4.68 9.25 -2.07
N LEU A 14 -5.94 9.71 -2.06
CA LEU A 14 -7.11 8.85 -2.16
C LEU A 14 -7.15 8.11 -3.51
N LEU A 15 -6.92 8.80 -4.62
CA LEU A 15 -6.86 8.16 -5.93
C LEU A 15 -5.75 7.10 -5.99
N ASN A 16 -4.56 7.39 -5.47
CA ASN A 16 -3.46 6.44 -5.41
C ASN A 16 -3.76 5.27 -4.47
N LEU A 17 -4.52 5.48 -3.38
CA LEU A 17 -4.95 4.42 -2.48
C LEU A 17 -5.97 3.48 -3.14
N PHE A 18 -6.92 4.03 -3.92
CA PHE A 18 -8.03 3.25 -4.46
C PHE A 18 -7.79 2.71 -5.88
N LEU A 19 -6.86 3.26 -6.67
CA LEU A 19 -6.53 2.71 -7.99
C LEU A 19 -6.01 1.24 -7.92
N PRO A 20 -5.11 0.89 -6.98
CA PRO A 20 -4.65 -0.49 -6.77
C PRO A 20 -5.75 -1.42 -6.27
N VAL A 21 -6.74 -0.92 -5.54
CA VAL A 21 -7.89 -1.70 -5.03
C VAL A 21 -8.72 -2.32 -6.16
N PHE A 22 -8.69 -1.73 -7.36
CA PHE A 22 -9.35 -2.29 -8.54
C PHE A 22 -8.54 -3.38 -9.26
N GLN A 23 -7.30 -3.64 -8.85
CA GLN A 23 -6.51 -4.73 -9.41
C GLN A 23 -6.99 -6.07 -8.81
N PRO A 24 -7.12 -7.12 -9.63
CA PRO A 24 -7.45 -8.44 -9.11
C PRO A 24 -6.28 -9.00 -8.28
N LYS A 25 -6.55 -10.03 -7.48
CA LYS A 25 -5.51 -10.77 -6.76
C LYS A 25 -4.49 -11.37 -7.72
N ASP A 26 -3.23 -11.37 -7.30
CA ASP A 26 -2.13 -11.89 -8.09
C ASP A 26 -1.15 -12.66 -7.21
N LEU A 27 -0.96 -13.94 -7.52
CA LEU A 27 -0.04 -14.81 -6.78
C LEU A 27 1.41 -14.30 -6.84
N SER A 28 1.80 -13.66 -7.94
CA SER A 28 3.13 -13.05 -8.06
C SER A 28 3.29 -11.86 -7.12
N HIS A 29 2.23 -11.04 -6.94
CA HIS A 29 2.23 -9.94 -5.97
C HIS A 29 2.26 -10.48 -4.54
N ARG A 30 1.52 -11.55 -4.25
CA ARG A 30 1.59 -12.25 -2.95
C ARG A 30 3.00 -12.70 -2.61
N GLU A 31 3.69 -13.32 -3.57
CA GLU A 31 5.08 -13.73 -3.37
C GLU A 31 6.02 -12.55 -3.17
N ALA A 32 5.83 -11.47 -3.94
CA ALA A 32 6.65 -10.27 -3.82
C ALA A 32 6.46 -9.60 -2.46
N VAL A 33 5.23 -9.49 -1.95
CA VAL A 33 4.94 -8.99 -0.59
C VAL A 33 5.59 -9.90 0.46
N LYS A 34 5.50 -11.22 0.35
CA LYS A 34 6.16 -12.15 1.29
C LYS A 34 7.68 -12.01 1.31
N LYS A 35 8.30 -11.84 0.13
CA LYS A 35 9.75 -11.64 0.00
C LYS A 35 10.20 -10.26 0.48
N SER A 36 9.26 -9.34 0.70
CA SER A 36 9.57 -7.96 1.04
C SER A 36 10.18 -7.74 2.43
N VAL A 37 10.27 -8.79 3.25
CA VAL A 37 11.08 -8.80 4.49
C VAL A 37 12.55 -8.50 4.19
N THR A 38 13.06 -9.03 3.07
CA THR A 38 14.50 -8.99 2.73
C THR A 38 14.78 -8.42 1.35
N VAL A 39 13.85 -8.58 0.41
CA VAL A 39 13.96 -8.03 -0.94
C VAL A 39 13.17 -6.74 -1.01
N GLY A 40 13.78 -5.65 -1.45
CA GLY A 40 13.04 -4.40 -1.58
C GLY A 40 11.84 -4.56 -2.52
N LEU A 41 10.68 -4.02 -2.11
CA LEU A 41 9.48 -3.90 -2.91
C LEU A 41 9.13 -2.42 -3.13
N GLN A 42 8.69 -2.07 -4.34
CA GLN A 42 8.18 -0.73 -4.64
C GLN A 42 6.66 -0.73 -4.59
N VAL A 43 6.08 0.25 -3.89
CA VAL A 43 4.64 0.46 -3.77
C VAL A 43 4.28 1.84 -4.31
N HIS A 44 3.08 2.05 -4.84
CA HIS A 44 2.68 3.26 -5.58
C HIS A 44 2.78 4.55 -4.75
N GLY A 45 2.65 4.46 -3.43
CA GLY A 45 2.84 5.58 -2.51
C GLY A 45 4.28 6.09 -2.44
N GLU A 46 5.27 5.26 -2.77
CA GLU A 46 6.68 5.53 -2.54
C GLU A 46 7.51 5.27 -3.79
N GLN A 47 8.27 6.27 -4.28
CA GLN A 47 9.14 6.08 -5.44
C GLN A 47 10.40 5.24 -5.15
N ARG A 48 10.56 4.76 -3.91
CA ARG A 48 11.70 3.98 -3.47
C ARG A 48 11.30 2.55 -3.20
N THR A 49 12.23 1.66 -3.51
CA THR A 49 12.14 0.26 -3.12
C THR A 49 12.51 0.15 -1.64
N GLN A 50 11.67 -0.50 -0.83
CA GLN A 50 11.93 -0.68 0.61
C GLN A 50 11.56 -2.08 1.08
N THR A 51 12.16 -2.51 2.19
CA THR A 51 11.76 -3.73 2.88
C THR A 51 10.70 -3.41 3.93
N PHE A 52 9.88 -4.39 4.26
CA PHE A 52 8.80 -4.26 5.23
C PHE A 52 9.00 -5.21 6.42
N PRO A 53 8.69 -4.80 7.65
CA PRO A 53 8.68 -5.68 8.81
C PRO A 53 7.75 -6.88 8.62
N VAL A 54 8.07 -8.00 9.25
CA VAL A 54 7.29 -9.25 9.15
C VAL A 54 5.84 -9.00 9.60
N GLU A 55 5.64 -8.19 10.63
CA GLU A 55 4.32 -7.87 11.18
C GLU A 55 3.43 -7.17 10.15
N VAL A 56 4.01 -6.30 9.32
CA VAL A 56 3.28 -5.61 8.24
C VAL A 56 2.86 -6.61 7.15
N ILE A 57 3.72 -7.58 6.83
CA ILE A 57 3.47 -8.60 5.81
C ILE A 57 2.42 -9.61 6.28
N GLU A 58 2.44 -9.97 7.56
CA GLU A 58 1.42 -10.83 8.17
C GLU A 58 0.04 -10.14 8.17
N GLU A 59 -0.01 -8.85 8.48
CA GLU A 59 -1.25 -8.06 8.43
C GLU A 59 -1.76 -7.83 6.99
N ALA A 60 -0.89 -7.90 5.97
CA ALA A 60 -1.29 -7.85 4.57
C ALA A 60 -2.18 -9.04 4.13
N ILE A 61 -2.42 -10.03 5.01
CA ILE A 61 -3.50 -11.03 4.87
C ILE A 61 -4.89 -10.41 4.73
N ILE A 62 -5.05 -9.12 5.06
CA ILE A 62 -6.25 -8.34 4.74
C ILE A 62 -6.63 -8.42 3.24
N SER A 63 -5.67 -8.74 2.36
CA SER A 63 -5.91 -9.14 0.97
C SER A 63 -6.88 -10.32 0.81
N ASP A 64 -6.80 -11.33 1.66
CA ASP A 64 -7.71 -12.47 1.67
C ASP A 64 -9.08 -12.11 2.26
N LEU A 65 -9.11 -11.27 3.29
CA LEU A 65 -10.35 -10.90 3.97
C LEU A 65 -11.25 -10.01 3.10
N PHE A 66 -10.66 -9.13 2.29
CA PHE A 66 -11.40 -8.15 1.47
C PHE A 66 -11.30 -8.42 -0.03
N ASP A 67 -10.74 -9.56 -0.42
CA ASP A 67 -10.48 -9.93 -1.82
C ASP A 67 -9.73 -8.85 -2.61
N LEU A 68 -8.70 -8.28 -1.98
CA LEU A 68 -7.88 -7.19 -2.54
C LEU A 68 -6.59 -7.72 -3.14
N ASN A 69 -6.08 -7.03 -4.15
CA ASN A 69 -4.70 -7.23 -4.60
C ASN A 69 -3.72 -7.05 -3.42
N GLU A 70 -2.68 -7.88 -3.38
CA GLU A 70 -1.72 -7.92 -2.28
C GLU A 70 -0.92 -6.61 -2.13
N TYR A 71 -0.63 -5.89 -3.22
CA TYR A 71 0.01 -4.57 -3.13
C TYR A 71 -0.95 -3.52 -2.60
N ALA A 72 -2.21 -3.56 -3.03
CA ALA A 72 -3.24 -2.64 -2.53
C ALA A 72 -3.48 -2.83 -1.03
N ALA A 73 -3.51 -4.08 -0.56
CA ALA A 73 -3.63 -4.43 0.85
C ALA A 73 -2.46 -3.90 1.68
N LEU A 74 -1.23 -4.04 1.17
CA LEU A 74 -0.02 -3.50 1.80
C LEU A 74 -0.04 -1.97 1.84
N GLU A 75 -0.38 -1.30 0.74
CA GLU A 75 -0.46 0.17 0.68
C GLU A 75 -1.53 0.73 1.62
N LEU A 76 -2.68 0.07 1.72
CA LEU A 76 -3.73 0.43 2.67
C LEU A 76 -3.25 0.36 4.11
N LEU A 77 -2.51 -0.69 4.45
CA LEU A 77 -1.94 -0.88 5.78
C LEU A 77 -0.91 0.21 6.12
N LEU A 78 -0.03 0.54 5.17
CA LEU A 78 0.97 1.59 5.34
C LEU A 78 0.33 2.97 5.50
N ALA A 79 -0.66 3.29 4.67
CA ALA A 79 -1.41 4.54 4.77
C ALA A 79 -2.14 4.68 6.12
N GLY A 80 -2.60 3.56 6.71
CA GLY A 80 -3.14 3.53 8.06
C GLY A 80 -2.08 3.79 9.14
N LYS A 81 -0.91 3.15 9.05
CA LYS A 81 0.15 3.28 10.05
C LYS A 81 0.77 4.67 10.11
N GLU A 82 0.90 5.38 9.00
CA GLU A 82 1.41 6.77 8.99
C GLU A 82 0.48 7.79 9.66
N HIS A 83 -0.81 7.49 9.85
CA HIS A 83 -1.80 8.45 10.39
C HIS A 83 -2.22 8.20 11.85
N PHE A 84 -1.86 7.06 12.43
CA PHE A 84 -2.31 6.66 13.78
C PHE A 84 -1.18 6.57 14.83
N ILE A 85 0.05 6.97 14.48
CA ILE A 85 1.20 7.04 15.41
C ILE A 85 1.72 8.47 15.48
#